data_AF-A0A8S3X0D7-F1
#
_entry.id   AF-A0A8S3X0D7-F1
#
_cell.length_a   1.000
_cell.length_b   1.000
_cell.length_c   1.000
_cell.angle_alpha   90.00
_cell.angle_beta   90.00
_cell.angle_gamma   90.00
#
_symmetry.space_group_name_H-M   'P 1'
#
loop_
_entity.id
_entity.type
_entity.pdbx_description
1 polymer ?
#
loop_
_entity_poly.entity_id
_entity_poly.type
_entity_poly.pdbx_seq_one_letter_code
_entity_poly.pdbx_strand_id
1 'polypeptide(L)'
;MQKLTERIDDLKQRIAAWGKRIRRYTESSTRFNQNRLFQSDQKRLYKSLGRPMISGTDPVPNQTDTVAFWHSLWSESVIHNEGSWTEVVACQCASITPMDPVIITPDDVAEAVRRAPNRKSPGLDGVHHY
;
A
#
# COMPACT_ATOMS: atom_id res chain seq x y z
N MET A 1 -47.64 -5.82 20.08
CA MET A 1 -46.62 -4.78 19.80
C MET A 1 -45.22 -5.37 19.70
N GLN A 2 -44.72 -6.12 20.69
CA GLN A 2 -43.35 -6.67 20.72
C GLN A 2 -42.99 -7.63 19.56
N LYS A 3 -43.89 -8.54 19.17
CA LYS A 3 -43.65 -9.43 18.00
C LYS A 3 -43.51 -8.69 16.66
N LEU A 4 -44.16 -7.53 16.53
CA LEU A 4 -44.11 -6.73 15.31
C LEU A 4 -42.77 -6.00 15.20
N THR A 5 -42.27 -5.45 16.31
CA THR A 5 -40.97 -4.77 16.36
C THR A 5 -39.83 -5.74 16.09
N GLU A 6 -39.87 -6.94 16.68
CA GLU A 6 -38.87 -8.00 16.42
C GLU A 6 -38.83 -8.40 14.94
N ARG A 7 -40.00 -8.54 14.30
CA ARG A 7 -40.08 -8.89 12.89
C ARG A 7 -39.53 -7.79 11.98
N ILE A 8 -39.77 -6.52 12.33
CA ILE A 8 -39.22 -5.37 11.61
C ILE A 8 -37.69 -5.34 11.74
N ASP A 9 -37.17 -5.60 12.93
CA ASP A 9 -35.73 -5.60 13.17
C ASP A 9 -35.01 -6.75 12.46
N ASP A 10 -35.59 -7.96 12.43
CA ASP A 10 -35.10 -9.08 11.60
C ASP A 10 -35.00 -8.69 10.13
N LEU A 11 -36.05 -8.07 9.58
CA LEU A 11 -36.05 -7.63 8.18
C LEU A 11 -34.99 -6.56 7.90
N LYS A 12 -34.82 -5.58 8.80
CA LYS A 12 -33.75 -4.56 8.70
C LYS A 12 -32.36 -5.19 8.72
N GLN A 13 -32.13 -6.13 9.64
CA GLN A 13 -30.85 -6.84 9.75
C GLN A 13 -30.55 -7.65 8.47
N ARG A 14 -31.56 -8.34 7.92
CA ARG A 14 -31.43 -9.08 6.67
C ARG A 14 -31.08 -8.13 5.51
N ILE A 15 -31.83 -7.05 5.32
CA ILE A 15 -31.57 -6.06 4.26
C ILE A 15 -30.14 -5.52 4.39
N ALA A 16 -29.71 -5.17 5.60
CA ALA A 16 -28.35 -4.69 5.85
C ALA A 16 -27.29 -5.75 5.49
N ALA A 17 -27.50 -7.02 5.84
CA ALA A 17 -26.60 -8.12 5.51
C ALA A 17 -26.50 -8.34 3.99
N TRP A 18 -27.62 -8.33 3.28
CA TRP A 18 -27.67 -8.43 1.82
C TRP A 18 -26.97 -7.24 1.15
N GLY A 19 -27.20 -6.02 1.62
CA GLY A 19 -26.52 -4.81 1.14
C GLY A 19 -25.00 -4.90 1.31
N LYS A 20 -24.52 -5.35 2.48
CA LYS A 20 -23.08 -5.59 2.72
C LYS A 20 -22.50 -6.63 1.78
N ARG A 21 -23.24 -7.71 1.52
CA ARG A 21 -22.80 -8.79 0.62
C ARG A 21 -22.68 -8.31 -0.83
N ILE A 22 -23.66 -7.56 -1.32
CA ILE A 22 -23.62 -6.96 -2.66
C ILE A 22 -22.41 -6.03 -2.77
N ARG A 23 -22.24 -5.10 -1.82
CA ARG A 23 -21.10 -4.17 -1.79
C ARG A 23 -19.77 -4.90 -1.86
N ARG A 24 -19.59 -5.96 -1.06
CA ARG A 24 -18.36 -6.76 -1.05
C ARG A 24 -18.07 -7.37 -2.43
N TYR A 25 -19.06 -7.97 -3.09
CA TYR A 25 -18.86 -8.56 -4.40
C TYR A 25 -18.56 -7.51 -5.48
N THR A 26 -19.24 -6.37 -5.42
CA THR A 26 -18.96 -5.24 -6.32
C THR A 26 -17.53 -4.74 -6.14
N GLU A 27 -17.10 -4.47 -4.91
CA GLU A 27 -15.73 -4.04 -4.61
C GLU A 27 -14.68 -5.07 -5.04
N SER A 28 -14.96 -6.36 -4.82
CA SER A 28 -14.05 -7.44 -5.24
C SER A 28 -13.91 -7.50 -6.76
N SER A 29 -15.02 -7.40 -7.49
CA SER A 29 -15.03 -7.38 -8.95
C SER A 29 -14.32 -6.14 -9.50
N THR A 30 -14.57 -4.97 -8.90
CA THR A 30 -13.88 -3.73 -9.26
C THR A 30 -12.38 -3.84 -9.06
N ARG A 31 -11.91 -4.32 -7.89
CA ARG A 31 -10.48 -4.53 -7.63
C ARG A 31 -9.84 -5.49 -8.63
N PHE A 32 -10.50 -6.62 -8.92
CA PHE A 32 -10.00 -7.58 -9.90
C PHE A 32 -9.83 -6.93 -11.28
N ASN A 33 -10.85 -6.20 -11.76
CA ASN A 33 -10.80 -5.53 -13.06
C ASN A 33 -9.73 -4.43 -13.09
N GLN A 34 -9.62 -3.63 -12.04
CA GLN A 34 -8.60 -2.57 -11.91
C GLN A 34 -7.19 -3.16 -11.91
N ASN A 35 -6.94 -4.23 -11.16
CA ASN A 35 -5.64 -4.89 -11.12
C ASN A 35 -5.27 -5.51 -12.47
N ARG A 36 -6.24 -6.15 -13.14
CA ARG A 36 -6.03 -6.68 -14.49
C ARG A 36 -5.67 -5.56 -15.46
N LEU A 37 -6.38 -4.43 -15.38
CA LEU A 37 -6.13 -3.26 -16.21
C LEU A 37 -4.78 -2.61 -15.88
N PHE A 38 -4.36 -2.57 -14.62
CA PHE A 38 -3.03 -2.12 -14.22
C PHE A 38 -1.92 -2.95 -14.88
N GLN A 39 -2.10 -4.27 -14.93
CA GLN A 39 -1.11 -5.16 -15.54
C GLN A 39 -1.10 -5.06 -17.07
N SER A 40 -2.27 -4.91 -17.72
CA SER A 40 -2.37 -4.92 -19.19
C SER A 40 -2.27 -3.54 -19.85
N ASP A 41 -2.86 -2.51 -19.24
CA ASP A 41 -3.01 -1.16 -19.80
C ASP A 41 -3.19 -0.11 -18.68
N GLN A 42 -2.06 0.30 -18.10
CA GLN A 42 -2.02 1.30 -17.02
C GLN A 42 -2.65 2.63 -17.46
N LYS A 43 -2.48 3.04 -18.72
CA LYS A 43 -3.03 4.31 -19.23
C LYS A 43 -4.55 4.32 -19.13
N ARG A 44 -5.19 3.21 -19.51
CA ARG A 44 -6.65 3.08 -19.42
C ARG A 44 -7.15 3.03 -17.98
N LEU A 45 -6.40 2.40 -17.07
CA LEU A 45 -6.71 2.45 -15.64
C LEU A 45 -6.67 3.89 -15.13
N TYR A 46 -5.56 4.62 -15.35
CA TYR A 46 -5.44 6.00 -14.86
C TYR A 46 -6.49 6.93 -15.47
N LYS A 47 -6.85 6.76 -16.75
CA LYS A 47 -7.98 7.48 -17.35
C LYS A 47 -9.31 7.19 -16.65
N SER A 48 -9.53 5.95 -16.20
CA SER A 48 -10.75 5.56 -15.47
C SER A 48 -10.78 6.03 -14.02
N LEU A 49 -9.61 6.21 -13.39
CA LEU A 49 -9.46 6.74 -12.04
C LEU A 49 -9.50 8.28 -12.01
N GLY A 50 -9.16 8.92 -13.13
CA GLY A 50 -9.31 10.35 -13.29
C GLY A 50 -10.76 10.77 -13.05
N ARG A 51 -10.96 11.83 -12.26
CA ARG A 51 -12.25 12.53 -12.26
C ARG A 51 -12.53 12.99 -13.70
N PRO A 52 -13.80 13.16 -14.11
CA PRO A 52 -14.09 13.91 -15.32
C PRO A 52 -13.28 15.19 -15.21
N MET A 53 -12.46 15.46 -16.23
CA MET A 53 -11.54 16.59 -16.27
C MET A 53 -12.29 17.79 -15.69
N ILE A 54 -11.96 18.16 -14.44
CA ILE A 54 -12.19 19.53 -14.04
C ILE A 54 -11.27 20.21 -15.03
N SER A 55 -11.86 20.85 -16.03
CA SER A 55 -11.18 21.76 -16.94
C SER A 55 -10.71 22.96 -16.10
N GLY A 56 -9.88 22.67 -15.10
CA GLY A 56 -9.11 23.64 -14.35
C GLY A 56 -8.05 24.07 -15.32
N THR A 57 -8.12 25.34 -15.68
CA THR A 57 -7.15 26.13 -16.42
C THR A 57 -5.80 26.21 -15.69
N ASP A 58 -5.49 25.24 -14.83
CA ASP A 58 -4.25 25.21 -14.08
C ASP A 58 -3.14 24.80 -15.04
N PRO A 59 -2.13 25.66 -15.24
CA PRO A 59 -1.04 25.35 -16.14
C PRO A 59 -0.36 24.07 -15.65
N VAL A 60 -0.15 23.13 -16.57
CA VAL A 60 0.70 21.97 -16.32
C VAL A 60 2.08 22.52 -15.93
N PRO A 61 2.60 22.18 -14.74
CA PRO A 61 3.90 22.68 -14.31
C PRO A 61 4.96 22.27 -15.32
N ASN A 62 5.88 23.18 -15.62
CA ASN A 62 6.94 22.88 -16.57
C ASN A 62 7.90 21.83 -15.96
N GLN A 63 8.70 21.19 -16.81
CA GLN A 63 9.62 20.14 -16.36
C GLN A 63 10.63 20.67 -15.31
N THR A 64 11.13 21.89 -15.50
CA THR A 64 12.10 22.53 -14.60
C THR A 64 11.52 22.74 -13.21
N ASP A 65 10.29 23.25 -13.11
CA ASP A 65 9.59 23.50 -11.85
C ASP A 65 9.32 22.18 -11.12
N THR A 66 8.95 21.14 -11.87
CA THR A 66 8.72 19.80 -11.31
C THR A 66 10.00 19.21 -10.74
N VAL A 67 11.11 19.31 -11.49
CA VAL A 67 12.42 18.83 -11.06
C VAL A 67 12.91 19.62 -9.84
N ALA A 68 12.79 20.95 -9.87
CA ALA A 68 13.19 21.81 -8.76
C ALA A 68 12.40 21.52 -7.49
N PHE A 69 11.09 21.29 -7.60
CA PHE A 69 10.24 20.92 -6.47
C PHE A 69 10.65 19.59 -5.82
N TRP A 70 10.90 18.55 -6.61
CA TRP A 70 11.33 17.25 -6.05
C TRP A 70 12.76 17.30 -5.53
N HIS A 71 13.64 18.06 -6.19
CA HIS A 71 15.00 18.27 -5.74
C HIS A 71 15.04 18.97 -4.37
N SER A 72 14.23 20.02 -4.15
CA SER A 72 14.20 20.70 -2.86
C SER A 72 13.64 19.82 -1.73
N LEU A 73 12.79 18.84 -2.05
CA LEU A 73 12.27 17.88 -1.07
C LEU A 73 13.26 16.78 -0.69
N TRP A 74 14.03 16.26 -1.66
CA TRP A 74 14.82 15.04 -1.47
C TRP A 74 16.33 15.24 -1.49
N SER A 75 16.82 16.27 -2.17
CA SER A 75 18.25 16.49 -2.36
C SER A 75 18.82 17.56 -1.41
N GLU A 76 17.96 18.45 -0.91
CA GLU A 76 18.37 19.44 0.09
C GLU A 76 18.31 18.82 1.47
N SER A 77 19.47 18.70 2.12
CA SER A 77 19.54 18.24 3.51
C SER A 77 18.90 19.28 4.42
N VAL A 78 17.75 18.97 5.00
CA VAL A 78 17.11 19.78 6.03
C VAL A 78 17.35 19.11 7.38
N ILE A 79 17.69 19.91 8.40
CA ILE A 79 17.69 19.43 9.78
C ILE A 79 16.22 19.31 10.19
N HIS A 80 15.71 18.09 10.23
CA HIS A 80 14.39 17.84 10.77
C HIS A 80 14.42 18.05 12.28
N ASN A 81 13.49 18.84 12.80
CA ASN A 81 13.20 18.85 14.23
C ASN A 81 12.58 17.50 14.56
N GLU A 82 13.40 16.55 15.00
CA GLU A 82 12.93 15.30 15.56
C GLU A 82 12.05 15.63 16.78
N GLY A 83 10.84 15.08 16.81
CA GLY A 83 9.95 15.31 17.94
C GLY A 83 10.53 14.66 19.20
N SER A 84 10.19 15.19 20.38
CA SER A 84 10.65 14.69 21.69
C SER A 84 10.38 13.20 21.96
N TRP A 85 9.57 12.55 21.12
CA TRP A 85 9.32 11.12 21.17
C TRP A 85 10.58 10.28 20.87
N THR A 86 11.55 10.78 20.08
CA THR A 86 12.78 10.03 19.79
C THR A 86 13.63 9.84 21.05
N GLU A 87 13.71 10.86 21.91
CA GLU A 87 14.35 10.80 23.21
C GLU A 87 13.64 9.81 24.14
N VAL A 88 12.30 9.80 24.13
CA VAL A 88 11.50 8.84 24.92
C VAL A 88 11.77 7.40 24.47
N VAL A 89 11.80 7.15 23.16
CA VAL A 89 12.11 5.82 22.62
C VAL A 89 13.56 5.44 22.91
N ALA A 90 14.52 6.36 22.79
CA ALA A 90 15.92 6.11 23.14
C ALA A 90 16.07 5.71 24.61
N CYS A 91 15.38 6.40 25.52
CA CYS A 91 15.34 6.04 26.95
C CYS A 91 14.71 4.65 27.18
N GLN A 92 13.62 4.32 26.50
CA GLN A 92 13.00 2.99 26.59
C GLN A 92 13.93 1.89 26.08
N CYS A 93 14.65 2.17 25.00
CA CYS A 93 15.59 1.25 24.37
C CYS A 93 16.97 1.21 25.06
N ALA A 94 17.25 2.07 26.04
CA ALA A 94 18.57 2.16 26.69
C ALA A 94 19.01 0.85 27.38
N SER A 95 18.05 0.01 27.76
CA SER A 95 18.29 -1.31 28.36
C SER A 95 18.41 -2.45 27.33
N ILE A 96 18.12 -2.17 26.06
CA ILE A 96 18.17 -3.16 24.98
C ILE A 96 19.61 -3.24 24.49
N THR A 97 20.21 -4.42 24.57
CA THR A 97 21.53 -4.67 24.00
C THR A 97 21.50 -4.46 22.49
N PRO A 98 22.37 -3.61 21.92
CA PRO A 98 22.48 -3.46 20.49
C PRO A 98 22.77 -4.81 19.82
N MET A 99 22.12 -5.07 18.69
CA MET A 99 22.44 -6.24 17.88
C MET A 99 23.87 -6.11 17.36
N ASP A 100 24.64 -7.20 17.45
CA ASP A 100 25.99 -7.24 16.92
C ASP A 100 26.01 -6.94 15.41
N PRO A 101 27.11 -6.36 14.89
CA PRO A 101 27.23 -6.10 13.47
C PRO A 101 27.04 -7.39 12.65
N VAL A 102 25.99 -7.43 11.82
CA VAL A 102 25.75 -8.56 10.93
C VAL A 102 26.61 -8.39 9.69
N ILE A 103 27.68 -9.18 9.59
CA ILE A 103 28.52 -9.25 8.40
C ILE A 103 27.99 -10.39 7.53
N ILE A 104 27.35 -10.05 6.40
CA ILE A 104 26.87 -11.04 5.44
C ILE A 104 28.03 -11.44 4.54
N THR A 105 28.45 -12.70 4.63
CA THR A 105 29.52 -13.27 3.80
C THR A 105 28.95 -13.93 2.52
N PRO A 106 29.79 -14.16 1.49
CA PRO A 106 29.36 -14.92 0.31
C PRO A 106 28.84 -16.33 0.64
N ASP A 107 29.41 -16.97 1.66
CA ASP A 107 28.99 -18.31 2.11
C ASP A 107 27.58 -18.29 2.72
N ASP A 108 27.23 -17.24 3.47
CA ASP A 108 25.87 -17.05 4.01
C ASP A 108 24.84 -16.93 2.88
N VAL A 109 25.20 -16.22 1.81
CA VAL A 109 24.34 -16.08 0.63
C VAL A 109 24.22 -17.42 -0.10
N ALA A 110 25.32 -18.16 -0.27
CA ALA A 110 25.31 -19.48 -0.90
C ALA A 110 24.46 -20.50 -0.11
N GLU A 111 24.54 -20.49 1.22
CA GLU A 111 23.71 -21.30 2.10
C GLU A 111 22.23 -20.92 1.99
N ALA A 112 21.92 -19.62 2.00
CA ALA A 112 20.56 -19.12 1.88
C ALA A 112 19.92 -19.50 0.54
N VAL A 113 20.66 -19.35 -0.57
CA VAL A 113 20.21 -19.76 -1.92
C VAL A 113 20.00 -21.26 -1.98
N ARG A 114 20.89 -22.07 -1.40
CA ARG A 114 20.74 -23.54 -1.40
C ARG A 114 19.51 -24.01 -0.63
N ARG A 115 19.15 -23.32 0.45
CA ARG A 115 17.94 -23.59 1.25
C ARG A 115 16.68 -22.99 0.65
N ALA A 116 16.81 -22.07 -0.31
CA ALA A 116 15.68 -21.46 -0.97
C ALA A 116 14.90 -22.55 -1.73
N PRO A 117 13.58 -22.67 -1.52
CA PRO A 117 12.78 -23.67 -2.21
C PRO A 117 12.64 -23.30 -3.69
N ASN A 118 13.22 -24.14 -4.56
CA ASN A 118 13.08 -23.98 -6.01
C ASN A 118 11.63 -24.25 -6.45
N ARG A 119 11.21 -23.55 -7.51
CA ARG A 119 9.88 -23.68 -8.15
C ARG A 119 8.67 -23.22 -7.32
N LYS A 120 8.87 -22.36 -6.32
CA LYS A 120 7.74 -21.60 -5.77
C LYS A 120 7.22 -20.60 -6.81
N SER A 121 5.92 -20.33 -6.76
CA SER A 121 5.31 -19.26 -7.54
C SER A 121 6.01 -17.93 -7.22
N PRO A 122 6.22 -17.06 -8.22
CA PRO A 122 6.85 -15.76 -8.03
C PRO A 122 6.15 -14.92 -6.97
N GLY A 123 6.93 -14.04 -6.36
CA GLY A 123 6.41 -12.94 -5.57
C GLY A 123 5.67 -11.91 -6.42
N LEU A 124 5.27 -10.81 -5.79
CA LEU A 124 4.62 -9.67 -6.47
C LEU A 124 5.52 -9.03 -7.53
N ASP A 125 6.83 -9.20 -7.42
CA ASP A 125 7.86 -8.74 -8.36
C ASP A 125 7.98 -9.62 -9.61
N GLY A 126 7.32 -10.78 -9.65
CA GLY A 126 7.38 -11.72 -10.78
C GLY A 126 8.70 -12.47 -10.90
N VAL A 127 9.60 -12.38 -9.91
CA VAL A 127 10.88 -13.08 -9.94
C VAL A 127 10.67 -14.53 -9.52
N HIS A 128 11.04 -15.45 -10.42
CA HIS A 128 11.01 -16.89 -10.16
C HIS A 128 12.28 -17.34 -9.44
N HIS A 129 12.14 -18.20 -8.42
CA HIS A 129 13.26 -18.97 -7.86
C HIS A 129 13.57 -20.15 -8.80
N TYR A 130 14.73 -20.12 -9.46
CA TYR A 130 15.21 -21.18 -10.38
C TYR A 130 16.00 -22.25 -9.65
#